data_AF-A0A397GN76-F1
#
_entry.id   AF-A0A397GN76-F1
#
_cell.length_a   1.000
_cell.length_b   1.000
_cell.length_c   1.000
_cell.angle_alpha   90.00
_cell.angle_beta   90.00
_cell.angle_gamma   90.00
#
_symmetry.space_group_name_H-M   'P 1'
#
loop_
_entity.id
_entity.type
_entity.pdbx_description
1 polymer ?
#
loop_
_entity_poly.entity_id
_entity_poly.type
_entity_poly.pdbx_seq_one_letter_code
_entity_poly.pdbx_strand_id
1 'polypeptide(L)'
;MLINKGLNRGSYIGGQSFHNQRIERLWRDLFRCITKNFVLALEEFTRSWNNHKLRTESNFTPRQLFINGAIQNSSVLDNIVNLNDYGIDWEGPLSEPEFEQVNINEISNILNSQQLILLQQNFNVLNYDGNFGINIYIQVKNF
;
A
#
# COMPACT_ATOMS: atom_id res chain seq x y z
N MET A 1 -16.41 -4.89 1.72
CA MET A 1 -16.96 -3.72 2.43
C MET A 1 -16.39 -3.75 3.83
N LEU A 2 -15.49 -2.82 4.18
CA LEU A 2 -14.95 -2.70 5.53
C LEU A 2 -15.89 -1.83 6.34
N ILE A 3 -16.49 -2.41 7.38
CA ILE A 3 -17.64 -1.83 8.09
C ILE A 3 -17.23 -0.86 9.21
N ASN A 4 -15.97 -0.86 9.69
CA ASN A 4 -15.53 0.09 10.71
C ASN A 4 -14.14 0.68 10.40
N LYS A 5 -14.06 2.00 10.23
CA LYS A 5 -12.81 2.78 10.23
C LYS A 5 -12.93 3.90 11.28
N GLY A 6 -11.85 4.14 12.03
CA GLY A 6 -11.80 5.09 13.15
C GLY A 6 -11.98 6.56 12.76
N LEU A 7 -12.41 7.36 13.75
CA LEU A 7 -12.61 8.81 13.65
C LEU A 7 -11.34 9.51 13.17
N ASN A 8 -11.48 10.46 12.22
CA ASN A 8 -10.43 11.29 11.62
C ASN A 8 -9.42 10.65 10.64
N ARG A 9 -9.74 9.52 9.99
CA ARG A 9 -9.01 9.04 8.79
C ARG A 9 -9.83 9.19 7.50
N GLY A 10 -10.42 10.37 7.32
CA GLY A 10 -11.59 10.60 6.46
C GLY A 10 -11.38 11.28 5.10
N SER A 11 -10.19 11.72 4.71
CA SER A 11 -9.98 12.36 3.40
C SER A 11 -9.39 11.39 2.37
N TYR A 12 -10.05 10.24 2.19
CA TYR A 12 -9.87 9.43 0.99
C TYR A 12 -11.10 9.62 0.10
N ILE A 13 -10.93 10.28 -1.05
CA ILE A 13 -11.97 10.36 -2.07
C ILE A 13 -12.00 8.99 -2.78
N GLY A 14 -12.80 8.07 -2.23
CA GLY A 14 -13.10 6.79 -2.82
C GLY A 14 -14.52 6.77 -3.38
N GLY A 15 -14.66 6.59 -4.69
CA GLY A 15 -15.97 6.51 -5.36
C GLY A 15 -15.84 6.75 -6.87
N GLN A 16 -16.86 6.39 -7.64
CA GLN A 16 -16.90 6.64 -9.09
C GLN A 16 -16.96 8.16 -9.34
N SER A 17 -15.93 8.73 -9.96
CA SER A 17 -15.92 10.13 -10.39
C SER A 17 -16.54 10.27 -11.77
N PHE A 18 -17.61 11.06 -11.90
CA PHE A 18 -18.20 11.39 -13.19
C PHE A 18 -17.30 12.33 -14.03
N HIS A 19 -16.43 13.10 -13.38
CA HIS A 19 -15.55 14.07 -14.03
C HIS A 19 -14.22 13.44 -14.50
N ASN A 20 -13.78 12.34 -13.89
CA ASN A 20 -12.49 11.69 -14.19
C ASN A 20 -12.63 10.25 -14.74
N GLN A 21 -13.78 9.89 -15.31
CA GLN A 21 -14.04 8.53 -15.82
C GLN A 21 -12.98 8.02 -16.80
N ARG A 22 -12.43 8.90 -17.65
CA ARG A 22 -11.38 8.51 -18.62
C ARG A 22 -10.08 8.14 -17.93
N ILE A 23 -9.70 8.88 -16.89
CA ILE A 23 -8.51 8.61 -16.07
C ILE A 23 -8.71 7.30 -15.30
N GLU A 24 -9.86 7.08 -14.68
CA GLU A 24 -10.15 5.83 -13.97
C GLU A 24 -10.16 4.61 -14.90
N ARG A 25 -10.71 4.74 -16.12
CA ARG A 25 -10.71 3.66 -17.11
C ARG A 25 -9.29 3.37 -17.59
N LEU A 26 -8.49 4.41 -17.86
CA LEU A 26 -7.08 4.28 -18.19
C LEU A 26 -6.31 3.54 -17.09
N TRP A 27 -6.49 3.93 -15.83
CA TRP A 27 -5.84 3.27 -14.70
C TRP A 27 -6.23 1.81 -14.58
N ARG A 28 -7.52 1.48 -14.74
CA ARG A 28 -7.99 0.09 -14.72
C ARG A 28 -7.40 -0.72 -15.87
N ASP A 29 -7.36 -0.17 -17.08
CA ASP A 29 -6.83 -0.87 -18.25
C ASP A 29 -5.31 -1.05 -18.16
N LEU A 30 -4.58 -0.01 -17.74
CA LEU A 30 -3.14 -0.06 -17.48
C LEU A 30 -2.81 -1.13 -16.43
N PHE A 31 -3.46 -1.06 -15.27
CA PHE A 31 -3.23 -2.01 -14.18
C PHE A 31 -3.57 -3.43 -14.64
N ARG A 32 -4.70 -3.61 -15.32
CA ARG A 32 -5.10 -4.92 -15.86
C ARG A 32 -4.09 -5.48 -16.84
N CYS A 33 -3.59 -4.68 -17.78
CA CYS A 33 -2.59 -5.11 -18.76
C CYS A 33 -1.27 -5.46 -18.08
N ILE A 34 -0.80 -4.59 -17.18
CA ILE A 34 0.44 -4.78 -16.45
C ILE A 34 0.37 -6.05 -15.58
N THR A 35 -0.65 -6.19 -14.73
CA THR A 35 -0.80 -7.37 -13.86
C THR A 35 -0.88 -8.65 -14.67
N LYS A 36 -1.60 -8.67 -15.81
CA LYS A 36 -1.65 -9.85 -16.68
C LYS A 36 -0.28 -10.23 -17.23
N ASN A 37 0.49 -9.26 -17.72
CA ASN A 37 1.81 -9.52 -18.26
C ASN A 37 2.78 -10.03 -17.20
N PHE A 38 2.75 -9.46 -15.99
CA PHE A 38 3.57 -9.93 -14.88
C PHE A 38 3.23 -11.35 -14.44
N VAL A 39 1.93 -11.68 -14.31
CA VAL A 39 1.50 -13.04 -13.94
C VAL A 39 1.96 -14.06 -14.99
N LEU A 40 1.75 -13.78 -16.28
CA LEU A 40 2.18 -14.68 -17.35
C LEU A 40 3.71 -14.85 -17.38
N ALA A 41 4.47 -13.77 -17.18
CA ALA A 41 5.92 -13.84 -17.12
C ALA A 41 6.42 -14.68 -15.94
N LEU A 42 5.79 -14.57 -14.77
CA LEU A 42 6.12 -15.34 -13.59
C LEU A 42 5.75 -16.82 -13.74
N GLU A 43 4.61 -17.12 -14.35
CA GLU A 43 4.20 -18.49 -14.67
C GLU A 43 5.20 -19.15 -15.63
N GLU A 44 5.61 -18.43 -16.67
CA GLU A 44 6.58 -18.94 -17.64
C GLU A 44 7.97 -19.12 -17.02
N PHE A 45 8.42 -18.15 -16.22
CA PHE A 45 9.66 -18.28 -15.45
C PHE A 45 9.61 -19.51 -14.54
N THR A 46 8.53 -19.69 -13.77
CA THR A 46 8.36 -20.83 -12.86
C THR A 46 8.37 -22.15 -13.62
N ARG A 47 7.67 -22.23 -14.76
CA ARG A 47 7.63 -23.41 -15.61
C ARG A 47 9.01 -23.75 -16.18
N SER A 48 9.69 -22.75 -16.74
CA SER A 48 11.02 -22.92 -17.32
C SER A 48 12.05 -23.27 -16.25
N TRP A 49 12.05 -22.56 -15.13
CA TRP A 49 12.99 -22.77 -14.03
C TRP A 49 12.78 -24.13 -13.35
N ASN A 50 11.56 -24.55 -13.09
CA ASN A 50 11.35 -25.83 -12.40
C ASN A 50 11.70 -27.07 -13.25
N ASN A 51 11.72 -26.92 -14.58
CA ASN A 51 11.93 -28.03 -15.51
C ASN A 51 13.28 -27.99 -16.26
N HIS A 52 14.10 -26.96 -16.09
CA HIS A 52 15.44 -26.93 -16.68
C HIS A 52 16.42 -27.80 -15.88
N LYS A 53 17.39 -28.39 -16.56
CA LYS A 53 18.41 -29.26 -15.94
C LYS A 53 19.54 -28.41 -15.36
N LEU A 54 19.91 -28.66 -14.11
CA LEU A 54 21.03 -28.01 -13.44
C LEU A 54 22.32 -28.80 -13.68
N ARG A 55 23.31 -28.17 -14.33
CA ARG A 55 24.59 -28.80 -14.62
C ARG A 55 25.36 -29.21 -13.36
N THR A 56 25.23 -28.45 -12.28
CA THR A 56 25.90 -28.69 -10.99
C THR A 56 25.27 -29.83 -10.19
N GLU A 57 23.99 -30.14 -10.44
CA GLU A 57 23.21 -31.14 -9.71
C GLU A 57 22.95 -32.36 -10.59
N SER A 58 24.00 -32.88 -11.25
CA SER A 58 23.93 -34.07 -12.10
C SER A 58 22.84 -34.01 -13.20
N ASN A 59 22.57 -32.82 -13.74
CA ASN A 59 21.52 -32.57 -14.73
C ASN A 59 20.08 -32.87 -14.26
N PHE A 60 19.83 -32.93 -12.96
CA PHE A 60 18.47 -32.97 -12.42
C PHE A 60 17.80 -31.59 -12.52
N THR A 61 16.48 -31.57 -12.65
CA THR A 61 15.71 -30.33 -12.59
C THR A 61 15.42 -29.95 -11.14
N PRO A 62 15.21 -28.64 -10.82
CA PRO A 62 14.81 -28.23 -9.47
C PRO A 62 13.61 -28.99 -8.94
N ARG A 63 12.61 -29.28 -9.81
CA ARG A 63 11.44 -30.09 -9.45
C ARG A 63 11.81 -31.53 -9.08
N GLN A 64 12.74 -32.15 -9.80
CA GLN A 64 13.21 -33.51 -9.50
C GLN A 64 13.98 -33.54 -8.18
N LEU A 65 14.84 -32.55 -7.93
CA LEU A 65 15.56 -32.43 -6.66
C LEU A 65 14.60 -32.26 -5.49
N PHE A 66 13.56 -31.43 -5.63
CA PHE A 66 12.54 -31.27 -4.61
C PHE A 66 11.80 -32.58 -4.31
N ILE A 67 11.34 -33.30 -5.34
CA ILE A 67 10.64 -34.58 -5.18
C ILE A 67 11.56 -35.62 -4.53
N ASN A 68 12.82 -35.73 -4.99
CA ASN A 68 13.80 -36.65 -4.42
C ASN A 68 14.08 -36.34 -2.95
N GLY A 69 14.26 -35.05 -2.62
CA GLY A 69 14.44 -34.60 -1.24
C GLY A 69 13.22 -34.86 -0.38
N ALA A 70 12.00 -34.66 -0.91
CA ALA A 70 10.76 -34.95 -0.20
C ALA A 70 10.59 -36.45 0.08
N ILE A 71 10.96 -37.32 -0.86
CA ILE A 71 10.94 -38.79 -0.68
C ILE A 71 12.00 -39.21 0.34
N GLN A 72 13.22 -38.70 0.23
CA GLN A 72 14.31 -39.01 1.15
C GLN A 72 14.02 -38.56 2.58
N ASN A 73 13.36 -37.41 2.74
CA ASN A 73 12.98 -36.85 4.04
C ASN A 73 11.52 -37.16 4.42
N SER A 74 10.87 -38.12 3.75
CA SER A 74 9.44 -38.41 3.97
C SER A 74 9.13 -38.83 5.41
N SER A 75 10.09 -39.42 6.13
CA SER A 75 9.95 -39.75 7.56
C SER A 75 10.13 -38.56 8.51
N VAL A 76 10.70 -37.46 8.02
CA VAL A 76 10.97 -36.21 8.77
C VAL A 76 9.78 -35.25 8.68
N LEU A 77 9.05 -35.26 7.55
CA LEU A 77 7.85 -34.45 7.34
C LEU A 77 6.68 -34.82 8.25
N ASP A 78 6.57 -36.08 8.67
CA ASP A 78 5.52 -36.51 9.61
C ASP A 78 5.74 -36.00 11.04
N ASN A 79 6.95 -35.54 11.39
CA ASN A 79 7.32 -35.32 12.80
C ASN A 79 7.89 -33.93 13.16
N ILE A 80 8.21 -33.05 12.21
CA ILE A 80 9.04 -31.86 12.55
C ILE A 80 8.42 -30.50 12.21
N VAL A 81 7.50 -30.40 11.25
CA VAL A 81 6.98 -29.08 10.84
C VAL A 81 5.46 -29.06 10.96
N ASN A 82 4.97 -28.51 12.08
CA ASN A 82 3.59 -28.07 12.14
C ASN A 82 3.40 -26.98 11.08
N LEU A 83 2.65 -27.28 10.03
CA LEU A 83 2.42 -26.35 8.93
C LEU A 83 1.79 -25.03 9.40
N ASN A 84 1.09 -25.06 10.54
CA ASN A 84 0.53 -23.85 11.16
C ASN A 84 1.60 -22.90 11.71
N ASP A 85 2.82 -23.39 11.95
CA ASP A 85 3.94 -22.64 12.50
C ASP A 85 4.94 -22.20 11.42
N TYR A 86 4.68 -22.53 10.14
CA TYR A 86 5.56 -22.12 9.04
C TYR A 86 5.54 -20.59 8.87
N GLY A 87 6.71 -19.96 9.06
CA GLY A 87 6.85 -18.51 9.01
C GLY A 87 6.55 -17.81 10.35
N ILE A 88 6.28 -18.56 11.42
CA ILE A 88 6.26 -18.02 12.78
C ILE A 88 7.68 -18.13 13.35
N ASP A 89 8.34 -16.98 13.53
CA ASP A 89 9.62 -16.91 14.22
C ASP A 89 9.39 -16.74 15.73
N TRP A 90 9.35 -17.87 16.46
CA TRP A 90 9.17 -17.86 17.92
C TRP A 90 10.36 -17.26 18.69
N GLU A 91 11.54 -17.21 18.06
CA GLU A 91 12.75 -16.57 18.61
C GLU A 91 12.99 -15.17 18.03
N GLY A 92 12.06 -14.69 17.18
CA GLY A 92 12.13 -13.38 16.59
C GLY A 92 12.07 -12.29 17.66
N PRO A 93 12.71 -11.13 17.43
CA PRO A 93 12.54 -10.02 18.34
C PRO A 93 11.05 -9.72 18.46
N LEU A 94 10.54 -9.66 19.70
CA LEU A 94 9.23 -9.07 19.96
C LEU A 94 9.20 -7.75 19.22
N SER A 95 8.20 -7.55 18.36
CA SER A 95 7.97 -6.25 17.76
C SER A 95 7.92 -5.27 18.92
N GLU A 96 8.96 -4.46 19.10
CA GLU A 96 8.84 -3.34 20.00
C GLU A 96 7.60 -2.59 19.50
N PRO A 97 6.69 -2.18 20.37
CA PRO A 97 5.72 -1.20 19.96
C PRO A 97 6.54 0.03 19.58
N GLU A 98 6.95 0.09 18.32
CA GLU A 98 7.17 1.32 17.60
C GLU A 98 5.80 2.00 17.66
N PHE A 99 5.52 2.63 18.79
CA PHE A 99 4.82 3.88 18.76
C PHE A 99 5.73 4.76 17.91
N GLU A 100 5.59 4.66 16.59
CA GLU A 100 5.90 5.74 15.67
C GLU A 100 4.99 6.89 16.10
N GLN A 101 5.35 7.51 17.22
CA GLN A 101 4.91 8.83 17.56
C GLN A 101 5.64 9.68 16.54
N VAL A 102 5.00 9.84 15.37
CA VAL A 102 5.39 10.85 14.39
C VAL A 102 5.31 12.16 15.16
N ASN A 103 6.46 12.63 15.63
CA ASN A 103 6.56 13.90 16.32
C ASN A 103 6.40 14.98 15.26
N ILE A 104 5.15 15.37 15.01
CA ILE A 104 4.83 16.47 14.11
C ILE A 104 5.24 17.72 14.88
N ASN A 105 6.37 18.33 14.48
CA ASN A 105 6.74 19.64 14.99
C ASN A 105 5.56 20.60 14.77
N GLU A 106 5.03 21.18 15.85
CA GLU A 106 3.99 22.19 15.74
C GLU A 106 4.52 23.36 14.90
N ILE A 107 3.85 23.63 13.79
CA ILE A 107 4.17 24.79 12.95
C ILE A 107 3.79 26.02 13.76
N SER A 108 4.76 26.86 14.09
CA SER A 108 4.48 28.14 14.73
C SER A 108 3.62 29.00 13.81
N ASN A 109 2.47 29.45 14.33
CA ASN A 109 1.64 30.38 13.59
C ASN A 109 2.40 31.69 13.41
N ILE A 110 2.60 32.09 12.15
CA ILE A 110 3.34 33.30 11.78
C ILE A 110 2.52 34.55 12.13
N LEU A 111 1.20 34.42 12.29
CA LEU A 111 0.28 35.52 12.57
C LEU A 111 0.16 35.78 14.08
N ASN A 112 0.15 37.06 14.45
CA ASN A 112 -0.19 37.47 15.80
C ASN A 112 -1.71 37.36 16.06
N SER A 113 -2.12 37.37 17.33
CA SER A 113 -3.53 37.23 17.72
C SER A 113 -4.44 38.32 17.15
N GLN A 114 -3.94 39.55 16.98
CA GLN A 114 -4.70 40.67 16.43
C GLN A 114 -4.97 40.51 14.93
N GLN A 115 -3.96 40.08 14.16
CA GLN A 115 -4.07 39.77 12.74
C GLN A 115 -5.04 38.62 12.49
N LEU A 116 -5.04 37.62 13.36
CA LEU A 116 -5.95 36.48 13.29
C LEU A 116 -7.41 36.91 13.47
N ILE A 117 -7.68 37.78 14.46
CA ILE A 117 -9.02 38.35 14.70
C ILE A 117 -9.47 39.19 13.49
N LEU A 118 -8.58 40.02 12.94
CA LEU A 118 -8.90 40.84 11.76
C LEU A 118 -9.27 39.97 10.55
N LEU A 119 -8.55 38.88 10.30
CA LEU A 119 -8.86 37.97 9.20
C LEU A 119 -10.19 37.23 9.41
N GLN A 120 -10.46 36.76 10.63
CA GLN A 120 -11.71 36.05 10.96
C GLN A 120 -12.95 36.95 10.87
N GLN A 121 -12.82 38.24 11.16
CA GLN A 121 -13.92 39.20 11.07
C GLN A 121 -14.21 39.62 9.62
N ASN A 122 -13.17 39.74 8.79
CA ASN A 122 -13.30 40.25 7.43
C ASN A 122 -13.61 39.15 6.38
N PHE A 123 -13.24 37.89 6.65
CA PHE A 123 -13.37 36.81 5.68
C PHE A 123 -14.14 35.62 6.24
N ASN A 124 -15.28 35.29 5.62
CA ASN A 124 -16.00 34.05 5.91
C ASN A 124 -15.52 32.92 4.98
N VAL A 125 -14.65 32.06 5.50
CA VAL A 125 -14.03 30.94 4.77
C VAL A 125 -15.05 29.90 4.29
N LEU A 126 -16.22 29.82 4.94
CA LEU A 126 -17.28 28.87 4.60
C LEU A 126 -18.28 29.42 3.58
N ASN A 127 -18.09 30.65 3.10
CA ASN A 127 -18.98 31.24 2.11
C ASN A 127 -18.87 30.50 0.76
N TYR A 128 -20.01 30.25 0.12
CA TYR A 128 -20.04 29.63 -1.20
C TYR A 128 -19.83 30.69 -2.28
N ASP A 129 -18.63 30.73 -2.85
CA ASP A 129 -18.24 31.69 -3.90
C ASP A 129 -18.44 31.17 -5.34
N GLY A 130 -18.99 29.96 -5.49
CA GLY A 130 -19.16 29.27 -6.77
C GLY A 130 -17.84 28.85 -7.44
N ASN A 131 -16.69 29.07 -6.79
CA ASN A 131 -15.36 28.81 -7.31
C ASN A 131 -14.48 28.08 -6.28
N PHE A 132 -15.09 27.20 -5.48
CA PHE A 132 -14.42 26.36 -4.48
C PHE A 132 -13.53 27.14 -3.49
N GLY A 133 -13.89 28.37 -3.15
CA GLY A 133 -13.15 29.22 -2.22
C GLY A 133 -11.91 29.91 -2.81
N ILE A 134 -11.65 29.76 -4.11
CA ILE A 134 -10.52 30.40 -4.79
C ILE A 134 -10.64 31.93 -4.71
N ASN A 135 -11.85 32.47 -4.83
CA ASN A 135 -12.04 33.92 -4.80
C ASN A 135 -11.81 34.45 -3.37
N ILE A 136 -12.24 33.71 -2.36
CA ILE A 136 -11.97 34.02 -0.95
C ILE A 136 -10.46 34.01 -0.67
N TYR A 137 -9.73 33.01 -1.20
CA TYR A 137 -8.27 32.96 -1.09
C TYR A 137 -7.59 34.17 -1.73
N ILE A 138 -8.00 34.56 -2.95
CA ILE A 138 -7.44 35.74 -3.64
C ILE A 138 -7.72 37.01 -2.84
N GLN A 139 -8.92 37.15 -2.26
CA GLN A 139 -9.27 38.30 -1.42
C GLN A 139 -8.39 38.37 -0.16
N VAL A 140 -8.19 37.25 0.54
CA VAL A 140 -7.31 37.18 1.72
C VAL A 140 -5.85 37.45 1.36
N LYS A 141 -5.37 36.96 0.21
CA LYS A 141 -3.99 37.19 -0.25
C LYS A 141 -3.71 38.66 -0.58
N ASN A 142 -4.73 39.39 -1.02
CA ASN A 142 -4.61 40.80 -1.41
C ASN A 142 -4.88 41.79 -0.25
N PHE A 143 -5.23 41.27 0.93
CA PHE A 143 -5.42 42.03 2.17
C PHE A 143 -4.09 42.19 2.91
#